data_AF-A0A1K1N8S8-F1
#
_entry.id   AF-A0A1K1N8S8-F1
#
_cell.length_a   1.000
_cell.length_b   1.000
_cell.length_c   1.000
_cell.angle_alpha   90.00
_cell.angle_beta   90.00
_cell.angle_gamma   90.00
#
_symmetry.space_group_name_H-M   'P 1'
#
loop_
_entity.id
_entity.type
_entity.pdbx_description
1 polymer ?
#
loop_
_entity_poly.entity_id
_entity_poly.type
_entity_poly.pdbx_seq_one_letter_code
_entity_poly.pdbx_strand_id
1 'polypeptide(L)'
;MRTAVRNARLFVKVVDCYKAPIKDRIDTLQMLMAQGRFHVMKNCTNVTASLSEQVWDSKIEDEDVRLDDGTCDIDTADALEYSFSKFIKVLLASGGDEDE
;
A
#
# COMPACT_ATOMS: atom_id res chain seq x y z
N MET A 1 9.69 2.77 18.61
CA MET A 1 10.44 3.07 17.36
C MET A 1 11.56 4.11 17.53
N ARG A 2 11.29 5.34 18.01
CA ARG A 2 12.31 6.41 18.15
C ARG A 2 13.57 5.98 18.94
N THR A 3 13.38 5.30 20.07
CA THR A 3 14.49 4.79 20.90
C THR A 3 15.33 3.74 20.16
N ALA A 4 14.70 2.83 19.41
CA ALA A 4 15.40 1.79 18.64
C ALA A 4 16.27 2.40 17.52
N VAL A 5 15.72 3.38 16.78
CA VAL A 5 16.45 4.13 15.74
C VAL A 5 17.66 4.85 16.32
N ARG A 6 17.50 5.49 17.48
CA ARG A 6 18.59 6.16 18.19
C ARG A 6 19.69 5.18 18.62
N ASN A 7 19.30 4.04 19.20
CA ASN A 7 20.25 3.02 19.66
C ASN A 7 21.01 2.37 18.49
N ALA A 8 20.34 2.19 17.34
CA ALA A 8 20.95 1.68 16.12
C ALA A 8 21.78 2.74 15.35
N ARG A 9 21.88 3.98 15.85
CA ARG A 9 22.62 5.09 15.22
C ARG A 9 22.21 5.36 13.77
N LEU A 10 20.92 5.21 13.48
CA LEU A 10 20.36 5.49 12.16
C LEU A 10 20.01 6.97 12.05
N PHE A 11 20.51 7.64 11.01
CA PHE A 11 20.24 9.05 10.73
C PHE A 11 18.92 9.24 9.97
N VAL A 12 17.83 8.69 10.51
CA VAL A 12 16.49 8.77 9.90
C VAL A 12 15.52 9.50 10.82
N LYS A 13 14.73 10.41 10.23
CA LYS A 13 13.70 11.13 10.97
C LYS A 13 12.49 10.22 11.15
N VAL A 14 12.12 9.94 12.39
CA VAL A 14 10.88 9.24 12.71
C VAL A 14 9.74 10.26 12.80
N VAL A 15 8.73 10.12 11.97
CA VAL A 15 7.52 10.94 11.94
C VAL A 15 6.32 10.03 11.74
N ASP A 16 5.14 10.53 12.08
CA ASP A 16 3.90 9.80 11.85
C ASP A 16 3.62 9.74 10.34
N CYS A 17 3.10 8.60 9.88
CA CYS A 17 2.73 8.44 8.48
C CYS A 17 1.37 9.11 8.20
N TYR A 18 1.20 9.61 6.98
CA TYR A 18 -0.10 10.01 6.49
C TYR A 18 -0.86 8.76 6.02
N LYS A 19 -2.02 8.50 6.61
CA LYS A 19 -2.85 7.34 6.31
C LYS A 19 -4.12 7.79 5.58
N ALA A 20 -4.10 7.71 4.25
CA ALA A 20 -5.30 7.83 3.45
C ALA A 20 -6.27 6.68 3.75
N PRO A 21 -7.57 6.83 3.43
CA PRO A 21 -8.55 5.73 3.51
C PRO A 21 -8.01 4.45 2.85
N ILE A 22 -8.27 3.29 3.45
CA ILE A 22 -7.73 2.00 2.98
C ILE A 22 -8.09 1.77 1.51
N LYS A 23 -9.36 1.99 1.16
CA LYS A 23 -9.85 1.85 -0.21
C LYS A 23 -9.06 2.71 -1.21
N ASP A 24 -8.84 4.00 -0.91
CA ASP A 24 -8.05 4.88 -1.78
C ASP A 24 -6.64 4.34 -2.04
N ARG A 25 -6.00 3.72 -1.02
CA ARG A 25 -4.66 3.15 -1.16
C ARG A 25 -4.67 1.90 -2.03
N ILE A 26 -5.64 1.01 -1.82
CA ILE A 26 -5.83 -0.21 -2.61
C ILE A 26 -6.13 0.15 -4.07
N ASP A 27 -7.12 1.02 -4.31
CA ASP A 27 -7.54 1.44 -5.64
C ASP A 27 -6.37 2.11 -6.38
N THR A 28 -5.59 2.97 -5.71
CA THR A 28 -4.39 3.58 -6.31
C THR A 28 -3.36 2.53 -6.71
N LEU A 29 -3.09 1.56 -5.84
CA LEU A 29 -2.13 0.48 -6.14
C LEU A 29 -2.61 -0.38 -7.32
N GLN A 30 -3.89 -0.74 -7.34
CA GLN A 30 -4.51 -1.49 -8.43
C GLN A 30 -4.41 -0.72 -9.76
N MET A 31 -4.68 0.58 -9.75
CA MET A 31 -4.51 1.42 -10.95
C MET A 31 -3.07 1.46 -11.45
N LEU A 32 -2.09 1.61 -10.55
CA LEU A 32 -0.68 1.59 -10.92
C LEU A 32 -0.25 0.24 -11.49
N MET A 33 -0.75 -0.87 -10.94
CA MET A 33 -0.52 -2.20 -11.48
C MET A 33 -1.14 -2.36 -12.87
N ALA A 34 -2.40 -1.95 -13.05
CA ALA A 34 -3.11 -2.05 -14.32
C ALA A 34 -2.44 -1.22 -15.43
N GLN A 35 -1.87 -0.06 -15.08
CA GLN A 35 -1.10 0.79 -16.00
C GLN A 35 0.34 0.30 -16.23
N GLY A 36 0.77 -0.79 -15.57
CA GLY A 36 2.16 -1.27 -15.66
C GLY A 36 3.19 -0.32 -15.01
N ARG A 37 2.74 0.57 -14.11
CA ARG A 37 3.55 1.58 -13.41
C ARG A 37 4.02 1.12 -12.02
N PHE A 38 3.62 -0.08 -11.60
CA PHE A 38 4.07 -0.71 -10.37
C PHE A 38 4.89 -1.96 -10.68
N HIS A 39 6.08 -2.05 -10.07
CA HIS A 39 6.97 -3.20 -10.23
C HIS A 39 7.50 -3.66 -8.87
N VAL A 40 7.60 -4.98 -8.70
CA VAL A 40 8.15 -5.62 -7.51
C VAL A 40 9.38 -6.42 -7.90
N MET A 41 10.46 -6.28 -7.13
CA MET A 41 11.66 -7.08 -7.31
C MET A 41 11.36 -8.55 -6.97
N LYS A 42 11.90 -9.49 -7.76
CA LYS A 42 11.60 -10.93 -7.62
C LYS A 42 11.88 -11.52 -6.23
N ASN A 43 12.81 -10.91 -5.48
CA ASN A 43 13.18 -11.34 -4.14
C ASN A 43 12.30 -10.76 -3.02
N CYS A 44 11.40 -9.83 -3.33
CA CYS A 44 10.43 -9.28 -2.38
C CYS A 44 9.23 -10.23 -2.21
N THR A 45 9.49 -11.47 -1.81
CA THR A 45 8.50 -12.55 -1.73
C THR A 45 7.33 -12.22 -0.82
N ASN A 46 7.57 -11.52 0.29
CA ASN A 46 6.52 -11.14 1.23
C ASN A 46 5.53 -10.15 0.59
N VAL A 47 6.03 -9.18 -0.17
CA VAL A 47 5.18 -8.22 -0.89
C VAL A 47 4.34 -8.93 -1.93
N THR A 48 4.95 -9.82 -2.72
CA THR A 48 4.21 -10.59 -3.73
C THR A 48 3.16 -11.50 -3.10
N ALA A 49 3.48 -12.22 -2.02
CA ALA A 49 2.54 -13.10 -1.33
C ALA A 49 1.37 -12.31 -0.73
N SER A 50 1.67 -11.28 0.07
CA SER A 50 0.67 -10.40 0.69
C SER A 50 -0.27 -9.77 -0.34
N LEU A 51 0.24 -9.30 -1.48
CA LEU A 51 -0.61 -8.75 -2.55
C LEU A 51 -1.46 -9.81 -3.28
N SER A 52 -1.06 -11.08 -3.25
CA SER A 52 -1.77 -12.16 -3.94
C SER A 52 -2.83 -12.85 -3.07
N GLU A 53 -2.79 -12.67 -1.75
CA GLU A 53 -3.64 -13.38 -0.78
C GLU A 53 -4.79 -12.52 -0.24
N GLN A 54 -4.71 -11.20 -0.38
CA GLN A 54 -5.73 -10.28 0.13
C GLN A 54 -7.09 -10.44 -0.57
N VAL A 55 -8.15 -10.41 0.23
CA VAL A 55 -9.54 -10.53 -0.24
C VAL A 55 -10.46 -9.52 0.45
N TRP A 56 -11.60 -9.27 -0.17
CA TRP A 56 -12.70 -8.50 0.45
C TRP A 56 -13.46 -9.36 1.46
N ASP A 57 -13.98 -8.74 2.52
CA ASP A 57 -14.81 -9.41 3.50
C ASP A 57 -16.18 -9.70 2.90
N SER A 58 -16.43 -10.98 2.58
CA SER A 58 -17.68 -11.42 1.98
C SER A 58 -18.91 -11.24 2.88
N LYS A 59 -18.75 -10.86 4.15
CA LYS A 59 -19.86 -10.57 5.08
C LYS A 59 -20.41 -9.16 4.90
N ILE A 60 -19.69 -8.29 4.18
CA ILE A 60 -20.07 -6.91 3.92
C ILE A 60 -20.37 -6.79 2.42
N GLU A 61 -21.65 -6.69 2.07
CA GLU A 61 -22.08 -6.70 0.67
C GLU A 61 -22.12 -5.29 0.03
N ASP A 62 -22.33 -4.26 0.85
CA ASP A 62 -22.56 -2.89 0.37
C ASP A 62 -21.28 -2.03 0.29
N GLU A 63 -20.14 -2.55 0.74
CA GLU A 63 -18.87 -1.81 0.79
C GLU A 63 -17.66 -2.73 0.59
N ASP A 64 -16.65 -2.23 -0.13
CA ASP A 64 -15.35 -2.88 -0.28
C ASP A 64 -14.53 -2.75 1.01
N VAL A 65 -14.76 -3.65 1.96
CA VAL A 65 -14.00 -3.75 3.21
C VAL A 65 -13.00 -4.89 3.09
N ARG A 66 -11.72 -4.59 3.24
CA ARG A 66 -10.66 -5.62 3.22
C ARG A 66 -10.82 -6.56 4.41
N LEU A 67 -10.76 -7.87 4.16
CA LEU A 67 -10.80 -8.87 5.22
C LEU A 67 -9.49 -8.81 6.02
N ASP A 68 -9.61 -8.62 7.34
CA ASP A 68 -8.51 -8.65 8.29
C ASP A 68 -8.92 -9.45 9.53
N ASP A 69 -8.86 -10.78 9.40
CA ASP A 69 -9.14 -11.75 10.47
C ASP A 69 -7.86 -12.46 10.97
N GLY A 70 -6.69 -11.96 10.57
CA GLY A 70 -5.39 -12.53 10.88
C GLY A 70 -5.01 -13.77 10.05
N THR A 71 -5.81 -14.18 9.06
CA THR A 71 -5.48 -15.31 8.18
C THR A 71 -4.52 -14.96 7.04
N CYS A 72 -4.40 -13.67 6.70
CA CYS A 72 -3.57 -13.15 5.61
C CYS A 72 -2.58 -12.10 6.13
N ASP A 73 -1.41 -11.97 5.50
CA ASP A 73 -0.43 -10.93 5.83
C ASP A 73 -0.88 -9.56 5.28
N ILE A 74 -1.67 -8.83 6.06
CA ILE A 74 -2.11 -7.47 5.73
C ILE A 74 -1.02 -6.44 6.05
N ASP A 75 -0.17 -6.70 7.05
CA ASP A 75 0.84 -5.76 7.53
C ASP A 75 1.84 -5.37 6.43
N THR A 76 2.26 -6.34 5.60
CA THR A 76 3.17 -6.07 4.49
C THR A 76 2.54 -5.16 3.43
N ALA A 77 1.27 -5.40 3.07
CA ALA A 77 0.54 -4.55 2.13
C ALA A 77 0.29 -3.16 2.71
N ASP A 78 -0.09 -3.07 3.99
CA ASP A 78 -0.28 -1.80 4.68
C ASP A 78 1.01 -0.97 4.69
N ALA A 79 2.15 -1.59 4.98
CA ALA A 79 3.45 -0.92 4.96
C ALA A 79 3.79 -0.37 3.57
N LEU A 80 3.51 -1.13 2.50
CA LEU A 80 3.66 -0.69 1.12
C LEU A 80 2.73 0.50 0.83
N GLU A 81 1.45 0.40 1.18
CA GLU A 81 0.44 1.45 0.98
C GLU A 81 0.81 2.77 1.70
N TYR A 82 1.29 2.68 2.93
CA TYR A 82 1.74 3.85 3.69
C TYR A 82 2.92 4.56 3.03
N SER A 83 3.75 3.85 2.27
CA SER A 83 4.91 4.45 1.58
C SER A 83 4.50 5.46 0.51
N PHE A 84 3.35 5.26 -0.14
CA PHE A 84 2.87 6.13 -1.22
C PHE A 84 1.58 6.89 -0.88
N SER A 85 0.93 6.60 0.25
CA SER A 85 -0.34 7.20 0.70
C SER A 85 -0.38 8.73 0.61
N LYS A 86 0.72 9.42 0.93
CA LYS A 86 0.82 10.89 0.82
C LYS A 86 0.79 11.42 -0.63
N PHE A 87 1.12 10.56 -1.59
CA PHE A 87 1.32 10.92 -3.00
C PHE A 87 0.18 10.45 -3.91
N ILE A 88 -0.88 9.83 -3.36
CA ILE A 88 -2.03 9.30 -4.13
C ILE A 88 -2.54 10.29 -5.18
N LYS A 89 -2.80 11.55 -4.79
CA LYS A 89 -3.30 12.58 -5.71
C LYS A 89 -2.39 12.79 -6.93
N VAL A 90 -1.08 12.79 -6.71
CA VAL A 90 -0.08 13.00 -7.79
C VAL A 90 0.06 11.76 -8.65
N LEU A 91 0.04 10.57 -8.03
CA LEU A 91 0.16 9.28 -8.71
C LEU A 91 -1.00 9.05 -9.69
N LEU A 92 -2.22 9.42 -9.28
CA LEU A 92 -3.42 9.32 -10.09
C LEU A 92 -3.48 10.38 -11.20
N ALA A 93 -3.06 11.62 -10.93
CA ALA A 93 -3.06 12.69 -11.93
C ALA A 93 -2.10 12.43 -13.11
N SER A 94 -1.01 11.68 -12.88
CA SER A 94 0.02 11.43 -13.89
C SER A 94 -0.38 10.39 -14.96
N GLY A 95 -1.63 9.90 -14.96
CA GLY A 95 -2.14 8.91 -15.91
C GLY A 95 -3.11 9.48 -16.95
N GLY A 96 -3.14 10.80 -17.14
CA GLY A 96 -4.17 11.49 -17.93
C GLY A 96 -3.64 12.44 -19.00
N ASP A 97 -2.58 12.09 -19.73
CA ASP A 97 -2.11 12.80 -20.93
C ASP A 97 -1.83 11.81 -22.09
N GLU A 98 -2.83 10.99 -22.44
CA GLU A 98 -2.91 10.32 -23.75
C GLU A 98 -4.28 10.65 -24.37
N ASP A 99 -4.45 11.89 -24.83
CA ASP A 99 -5.48 12.30 -25.80
C ASP A 99 -5.09 13.68 -26.36
N GLU A 100 -4.29 13.70 -27.45
CA GLU A 100 -4.56 14.37 -28.76
C GLU A 100 -3.37 14.24 -29.72
#